data_AF-A0A1N6FR31-F1
#
_entry.id   AF-A0A1N6FR31-F1
#
_cell.length_a   1.000
_cell.length_b   1.000
_cell.length_c   1.000
_cell.angle_alpha   90.00
_cell.angle_beta   90.00
_cell.angle_gamma   90.00
#
_symmetry.space_group_name_H-M   'P 1'
#
loop_
_entity.id
_entity.type
_entity.pdbx_description
1 polymer ?
#
loop_
_entity_poly.entity_id
_entity_poly.type
_entity_poly.pdbx_seq_one_letter_code
_entity_poly.pdbx_strand_id
1 'polypeptide(L)' 'MIVLAALVLGALAGFAHASRRKGNALDKLQYMAVYALLFALIGLFATIGLEKVL' A
#
# COMPACT_ATOMS: atom_id res chain seq x y z
N MET A 1 -12.45 -7.27 0.30
CA MET A 1 -11.45 -7.62 1.34
C MET A 1 -10.61 -6.38 1.64
N ILE A 2 -10.57 -5.92 2.89
CA ILE A 2 -9.91 -4.67 3.28
C ILE A 2 -8.43 -4.66 2.88
N VAL A 3 -7.74 -5.80 3.03
CA VAL A 3 -6.33 -5.98 2.64
C VAL A 3 -6.06 -5.61 1.18
N LEU A 4 -6.87 -6.09 0.24
CA LEU A 4 -6.66 -5.84 -1.19
C LEU A 4 -6.91 -4.37 -1.56
N ALA A 5 -7.91 -3.74 -0.94
CA ALA A 5 -8.16 -2.32 -1.13
C ALA A 5 -6.98 -1.48 -0.61
N ALA A 6 -6.48 -1.81 0.60
CA ALA A 6 -5.33 -1.14 1.17
C ALA A 6 -4.07 -1.33 0.31
N LEU A 7 -3.79 -2.56 -0.16
CA LEU A 7 -2.67 -2.86 -1.06
C LEU A 7 -2.67 -1.95 -2.30
N VAL A 8 -3.81 -1.83 -2.98
CA VAL A 8 -3.95 -0.99 -4.20
C VAL A 8 -3.75 0.48 -3.87
N LEU A 9 -4.36 0.97 -2.78
CA LEU A 9 -4.15 2.35 -2.32
C LEU A 9 -2.69 2.64 -1.98
N GLY A 10 -2.01 1.69 -1.33
CA GLY A 10 -0.58 1.75 -1.06
C GLY A 10 0.23 1.84 -2.35
N ALA A 11 0.02 0.94 -3.30
CA ALA A 11 0.72 0.96 -4.59
C ALA A 11 0.57 2.33 -5.30
N LEU A 12 -0.66 2.86 -5.39
CA LEU A 12 -0.93 4.15 -6.01
C LEU A 12 -0.24 5.30 -5.26
N ALA A 13 -0.25 5.29 -3.92
CA ALA A 13 0.45 6.27 -3.10
C ALA A 13 1.98 6.20 -3.31
N GLY A 14 2.55 5.01 -3.38
CA GLY A 14 3.97 4.79 -3.67
C GLY A 14 4.36 5.31 -5.05
N PHE A 15 3.56 5.01 -6.08
CA PHE A 15 3.76 5.54 -7.42
C PHE A 15 3.71 7.07 -7.46
N ALA A 16 2.71 7.68 -6.81
CA ALA A 16 2.58 9.13 -6.73
C ALA A 16 3.77 9.75 -6.00
N HIS A 17 4.25 9.12 -4.93
CA HIS A 17 5.39 9.59 -4.16
C HIS A 17 6.70 9.56 -4.97
N ALA A 18 6.99 8.46 -5.67
CA ALA A 18 8.14 8.36 -6.56
C ALA A 18 8.04 9.31 -7.75
N SER A 19 6.84 9.50 -8.30
CA SER A 19 6.60 10.43 -9.42
C SER A 19 6.88 11.87 -9.03
N ARG A 20 6.52 12.28 -7.80
CA ARG A 20 6.85 13.61 -7.27
C ARG A 20 8.35 13.83 -7.08
N ARG A 21 9.12 12.75 -6.87
CA ARG A 21 10.59 12.79 -6.79
C ARG A 21 11.29 12.65 -8.14
N LYS A 22 10.54 12.59 -9.24
CA LYS A 22 11.08 12.35 -10.60
C LYS A 22 11.91 11.04 -10.69
N GLY A 23 11.56 10.04 -9.88
CA GLY A 23 12.21 8.72 -9.92
C GLY A 23 11.99 8.03 -11.27
N ASN A 24 12.93 7.17 -11.66
CA ASN A 24 12.84 6.38 -12.88
C ASN A 24 11.78 5.27 -12.75
N ALA A 25 11.62 4.43 -13.79
CA ALA A 25 10.63 3.36 -13.77
C ALA A 25 10.85 2.33 -12.64
N LEU A 26 12.11 1.98 -12.36
CA LEU A 26 12.47 1.04 -11.30
C LEU A 26 12.20 1.63 -9.91
N ASP A 27 12.50 2.92 -9.72
CA ASP A 27 12.19 3.63 -8.48
C ASP A 27 10.67 3.62 -8.22
N LYS A 28 9.87 3.90 -9.25
CA LYS A 28 8.41 3.87 -9.14
C LYS A 28 7.90 2.49 -8.75
N LEU A 29 8.40 1.42 -9.38
CA LEU A 29 8.03 0.05 -9.05
C LEU A 29 8.43 -0.33 -7.62
N GLN A 30 9.63 0.07 -7.18
CA GLN A 30 10.08 -0.19 -5.81
C GLN A 30 9.21 0.53 -4.78
N TYR A 31 8.88 1.80 -5.01
CA TYR A 31 7.97 2.55 -4.13
C TYR A 31 6.55 1.97 -4.13
N MET A 32 6.03 1.57 -5.29
CA MET A 32 4.75 0.87 -5.37
C MET A 32 4.75 -0.39 -4.51
N ALA A 33 5.79 -1.23 -4.63
CA ALA A 33 5.89 -2.48 -3.86
C ALA A 33 5.98 -2.23 -2.35
N VAL A 34 6.83 -1.30 -1.91
CA VAL A 34 7.01 -0.97 -0.49
C VAL A 34 5.72 -0.40 0.11
N TYR A 35 5.08 0.55 -0.57
CA TYR A 35 3.84 1.15 -0.07
C TYR A 35 2.67 0.15 -0.11
N ALA A 36 2.58 -0.68 -1.14
CA ALA A 36 1.58 -1.74 -1.23
C ALA A 36 1.70 -2.69 -0.03
N LEU A 37 2.91 -3.14 0.29
CA LEU A 37 3.16 -4.03 1.43
C LEU A 37 2.80 -3.35 2.76
N LEU A 38 3.22 -2.10 2.95
CA LEU A 38 2.91 -1.34 4.16
C LEU A 38 1.39 -1.20 4.37
N PHE A 39 0.66 -0.81 3.34
CA PHE A 39 -0.79 -0.65 3.42
C PHE A 39 -1.50 -2.00 3.56
N ALA A 40 -1.03 -3.05 2.88
CA ALA A 40 -1.60 -4.39 3.05
C ALA A 40 -1.46 -4.89 4.49
N LEU A 41 -0.32 -4.64 5.15
CA LEU A 41 -0.12 -4.95 6.56
C LEU A 41 -1.09 -4.16 7.46
N ILE A 42 -1.25 -2.86 7.22
CA ILE A 42 -2.24 -2.04 7.94
C ILE A 42 -3.66 -2.59 7.73
N GLY A 43 -4.02 -2.91 6.48
CA GLY A 43 -5.31 -3.49 6.13
C GLY A 43 -5.55 -4.85 6.77
N LEU A 44 -4.50 -5.68 6.91
CA LEU A 44 -4.56 -6.97 7.60
C LEU A 44 -4.87 -6.78 9.09
N PHE A 45 -4.13 -5.91 9.77
CA PHE A 45 -4.39 -5.62 11.18
C PHE A 45 -5.78 -4.99 11.39
N ALA A 46 -6.20 -4.10 10.49
CA ALA A 46 -7.55 -3.52 10.51
C ALA A 46 -8.64 -4.59 10.32
N THR A 47 -8.41 -5.55 9.42
CA THR A 47 -9.34 -6.67 9.20
C THR A 47 -9.45 -7.52 10.46
N ILE A 48 -8.32 -7.95 11.02
CA ILE A 48 -8.28 -8.76 12.26
C ILE A 48 -8.95 -8.00 13.40
N GLY A 49 -8.63 -6.72 13.59
CA GLY A 49 -9.22 -5.91 14.65
C GLY A 49 -10.74 -5.81 14.50
N LEU A 50 -11.24 -5.58 13.29
CA LEU A 50 -12.67 -5.50 13.02
C LEU A 50 -13.37 -6.85 13.25
N GLU A 51 -12.77 -7.95 12.78
CA GLU A 51 -13.30 -9.31 12.95
C GLU A 51 -13.26 -9.81 14.41
N LYS A 52 -12.41 -9.23 15.26
CA LYS A 52 -12.34 -9.60 16.69
C LYS A 52 -13.20 -8.72 17.59
N VAL A 53 -13.70 -7.59 17.08
CA VAL A 53 -14.55 -6.65 17.82
C VAL A 53 -16.03 -6.82 17.48
N LEU A 54 -16.35 -7.15 16.23
CA LEU A 54 -17.71 -7.47 15.77
C LEU A 54 -18.07 -8.94 16.05
#